data_AF-A0A5S3VTP2-F1
#
_entry.id   AF-A0A5S3VTP2-F1
#
_cell.length_a   1.000
_cell.length_b   1.000
_cell.length_c   1.000
_cell.angle_alpha   90.00
_cell.angle_beta   90.00
_cell.angle_gamma   90.00
#
_symmetry.space_group_name_H-M   'P 1'
#
loop_
_entity.id
_entity.type
_entity.pdbx_description
1 polymer ?
#
loop_
_entity_poly.entity_id
_entity_poly.type
_entity_poly.pdbx_seq_one_letter_code
_entity_poly.pdbx_strand_id
1 'polypeptide(L)'
;AIKLFGPELAVLAKKGKEIEAAVTQVEGTEGVQLEQIAGESQLIITPKRQALSRYGLAVGDVMALVQDGIGGSKAGQVINGNERYDIYVRLAP
;
A
#
# COMPACT_ATOMS: atom_id res chain seq x y z
N ALA A 1 26.67 7.69 -0.63
CA ALA A 1 25.36 7.14 -1.05
C ALA A 1 25.41 6.81 -2.54
N ILE A 2 25.03 5.60 -2.93
CA ILE A 2 24.93 5.17 -4.34
C ILE A 2 23.47 5.29 -4.76
N LYS A 3 23.20 6.01 -5.87
CA LYS A 3 21.84 6.17 -6.41
C LYS A 3 21.71 5.33 -7.67
N LEU A 4 20.73 4.45 -7.70
CA LEU A 4 20.43 3.57 -8.82
C LEU A 4 19.09 4.00 -9.46
N PHE A 5 19.10 4.29 -10.76
CA PHE A 5 17.93 4.78 -11.48
C PHE A 5 17.52 3.80 -12.57
N GLY A 6 16.21 3.66 -12.80
CA GLY A 6 15.66 2.85 -13.88
C GLY A 6 14.14 2.70 -13.77
N PRO A 7 13.50 2.14 -14.80
CA PRO A 7 12.04 2.03 -14.85
C PRO A 7 11.49 0.81 -14.09
N GLU A 8 12.31 -0.22 -13.86
CA GLU A 8 11.85 -1.50 -13.30
C GLU A 8 12.33 -1.71 -11.86
N LEU A 9 11.42 -1.54 -10.89
CA LEU A 9 11.72 -1.69 -9.46
C LEU A 9 12.32 -3.05 -9.09
N ALA A 10 11.88 -4.13 -9.74
CA ALA A 10 12.41 -5.48 -9.50
C ALA A 10 13.90 -5.60 -9.90
N VAL A 11 14.27 -5.01 -11.03
CA VAL A 11 15.65 -4.96 -11.50
C VAL A 11 16.49 -4.09 -10.58
N LEU A 12 15.96 -2.93 -10.18
CA LEU A 12 16.63 -2.02 -9.24
C LEU A 12 16.88 -2.67 -7.89
N ALA A 13 15.90 -3.40 -7.34
CA ALA A 13 16.06 -4.13 -6.08
C ALA A 13 17.13 -5.23 -6.17
N LYS A 14 17.14 -5.99 -7.27
CA LYS A 14 18.16 -7.02 -7.51
C LYS A 14 19.56 -6.40 -7.62
N LYS A 15 19.71 -5.36 -8.43
CA LYS A 15 20.99 -4.67 -8.65
C LYS A 15 21.46 -3.92 -7.41
N GLY A 16 20.54 -3.36 -6.64
CA GLY A 16 20.83 -2.75 -5.34
C GLY A 16 21.47 -3.74 -4.37
N LYS A 17 20.96 -4.97 -4.29
CA LYS A 17 21.57 -6.04 -3.47
C LYS A 17 22.95 -6.45 -3.96
N GLU A 18 23.15 -6.54 -5.28
CA GLU A 18 24.46 -6.83 -5.87
C GLU A 18 25.48 -5.73 -5.52
N ILE A 19 25.05 -4.46 -5.57
CA ILE A 19 25.88 -3.30 -5.20
C ILE A 19 26.20 -3.31 -3.70
N GLU A 20 25.20 -3.52 -2.84
CA GLU A 20 25.38 -3.64 -1.40
C GLU A 20 26.44 -4.69 -1.07
N ALA A 21 26.28 -5.91 -1.60
CA ALA A 21 27.22 -7.01 -1.37
C ALA A 21 28.65 -6.70 -1.85
N ALA A 22 28.80 -5.99 -2.97
CA ALA A 22 30.11 -5.58 -3.48
C ALA A 22 30.76 -4.49 -2.63
N VAL A 23 29.98 -3.49 -2.18
CA VAL A 23 30.49 -2.34 -1.42
C VAL A 23 30.85 -2.76 0.00
N THR A 24 30.12 -3.68 0.62
CA THR A 24 30.46 -4.23 1.95
C THR A 24 31.84 -4.90 1.99
N GLN A 25 32.40 -5.32 0.85
CA GLN A 25 33.75 -5.90 0.78
C GLN A 25 34.88 -4.86 0.71
N VAL A 26 34.54 -3.58 0.55
CA VAL A 26 35.54 -2.50 0.44
C VAL A 26 35.97 -2.07 1.85
N GLU A 27 37.28 -2.12 2.11
CA GLU A 27 37.85 -1.64 3.38
C GLU A 27 37.48 -0.18 3.65
N GLY A 28 37.07 0.11 4.89
CA GLY A 28 36.65 1.45 5.31
C GLY A 28 35.16 1.77 5.06
N THR A 29 34.37 0.81 4.57
CA THR A 29 32.91 0.97 4.49
C THR A 29 32.24 0.60 5.82
N GLU A 30 31.35 1.46 6.30
CA GLU A 30 30.51 1.21 7.48
C GLU A 30 29.04 1.53 7.15
N GLY A 31 28.12 0.73 7.69
CA GLY A 31 26.69 1.00 7.60
C GLY A 31 26.09 0.92 6.19
N VAL A 32 26.67 0.12 5.29
CA VAL A 32 26.10 -0.11 3.95
C VAL A 32 24.75 -0.80 4.09
N GLN A 33 23.69 -0.15 3.61
CA GLN A 33 22.33 -0.68 3.61
C GLN A 33 21.63 -0.31 2.30
N LEU A 34 20.87 -1.26 1.75
CA LEU A 34 19.93 -0.99 0.66
C LEU A 34 18.62 -0.42 1.21
N GLU A 35 18.19 0.73 0.69
CA GLU A 35 16.87 1.28 0.97
C GLU A 35 15.78 0.40 0.33
N GLN A 36 14.80 0.00 1.13
CA GLN A 36 13.75 -0.91 0.68
C GLN A 36 12.75 -0.18 -0.24
N ILE A 37 12.76 -0.56 -1.52
CA ILE A 37 11.92 0.04 -2.56
C ILE A 37 10.59 -0.69 -2.79
N ALA A 38 10.38 -1.86 -2.16
CA ALA A 38 9.22 -2.73 -2.36
C ALA A 38 8.89 -3.54 -1.10
N GLY A 39 7.62 -3.91 -0.90
CA GLY A 39 7.24 -4.85 0.15
C GLY A 39 5.91 -4.62 0.85
N GLU A 40 5.16 -3.57 0.52
CA GLU A 40 3.81 -3.43 1.07
C GLU A 40 2.87 -4.46 0.42
N SER A 41 2.19 -5.24 1.26
CA SER A 41 1.16 -6.16 0.79
C SER A 41 0.00 -5.36 0.24
N GLN A 42 -0.32 -5.57 -1.03
CA GLN A 42 -1.44 -4.90 -1.69
C GLN A 42 -2.58 -5.88 -1.92
N LEU A 43 -3.77 -5.52 -1.45
CA LEU A 43 -5.01 -6.21 -1.82
C LEU A 43 -5.55 -5.59 -3.11
N ILE A 44 -5.45 -6.34 -4.21
CA ILE A 44 -5.99 -5.91 -5.50
C ILE A 44 -7.38 -6.54 -5.69
N ILE A 45 -8.40 -5.68 -5.77
CA ILE A 45 -9.77 -6.10 -6.04
C ILE A 45 -10.14 -5.68 -7.46
N THR A 46 -10.43 -6.65 -8.32
CA THR A 46 -10.78 -6.42 -9.73
C THR A 46 -12.21 -6.88 -10.01
N PRO A 47 -13.19 -5.95 -10.03
CA PRO A 47 -14.58 -6.30 -10.27
C PRO A 47 -14.81 -6.85 -11.69
N LYS A 48 -15.48 -8.01 -11.80
CA LYS A 48 -15.84 -8.62 -13.08
C LYS A 48 -17.10 -7.96 -13.64
N ARG A 49 -16.93 -6.95 -14.50
CA ARG A 49 -18.03 -6.15 -15.07
C ARG A 49 -19.17 -6.98 -15.67
N GLN A 50 -18.84 -8.02 -16.44
CA GLN A 50 -19.85 -8.90 -17.06
C GLN A 50 -20.64 -9.74 -16.06
N ALA A 51 -20.07 -10.03 -14.89
CA ALA A 51 -20.78 -10.73 -13.83
C ALA A 51 -21.71 -9.74 -13.10
N LEU A 52 -21.18 -8.56 -12.74
CA LEU A 52 -21.95 -7.52 -12.06
C LEU A 52 -23.18 -7.07 -12.84
N SER A 53 -23.07 -6.95 -14.18
CA SER A 53 -24.20 -6.56 -15.03
C SER A 53 -25.37 -7.53 -14.96
N ARG A 54 -25.12 -8.83 -14.75
CA ARG A 54 -26.18 -9.85 -14.60
C ARG A 54 -26.99 -9.65 -13.32
N TYR A 55 -26.41 -8.98 -12.32
CA TYR A 55 -27.03 -8.66 -11.05
C TYR A 55 -27.44 -7.19 -10.94
N GLY A 56 -27.29 -6.40 -12.01
CA GLY A 56 -27.62 -4.97 -12.01
C GLY A 56 -26.71 -4.12 -11.10
N LEU A 57 -25.51 -4.60 -10.76
CA LEU A 57 -24.59 -3.91 -9.84
C LEU A 57 -23.65 -2.97 -10.59
N ALA A 58 -23.49 -1.74 -10.11
CA ALA A 58 -22.47 -0.84 -10.62
C ALA A 58 -21.09 -1.18 -10.03
N VAL A 59 -20.04 -0.97 -10.82
CA VAL A 59 -18.65 -1.13 -10.34
C VAL A 59 -18.36 -0.16 -9.20
N GLY A 60 -18.92 1.05 -9.25
CA GLY A 60 -18.75 2.07 -8.22
C GLY A 60 -19.22 1.59 -6.86
N ASP A 61 -20.41 0.97 -6.81
CA ASP A 61 -21.00 0.47 -5.56
C ASP A 61 -20.14 -0.62 -4.91
N VAL A 62 -19.60 -1.54 -5.72
CA VAL A 62 -18.72 -2.61 -5.25
C VAL A 62 -17.42 -2.04 -4.70
N MET A 63 -16.82 -1.07 -5.40
CA MET A 63 -15.58 -0.44 -4.94
C MET A 63 -15.80 0.40 -3.67
N ALA A 64 -16.94 1.10 -3.56
CA ALA A 64 -17.31 1.84 -2.36
C ALA A 64 -17.50 0.89 -1.15
N LEU A 65 -18.21 -0.22 -1.35
CA LEU A 65 -18.39 -1.25 -0.30
C LEU A 65 -17.04 -1.82 0.18
N VAL A 66 -16.13 -2.09 -0.74
CA VAL A 66 -14.78 -2.58 -0.40
C VAL A 66 -14.00 -1.54 0.39
N GLN A 67 -14.01 -0.29 -0.06
CA GLN A 67 -13.32 0.81 0.59
C GLN A 67 -13.84 1.01 2.02
N ASP A 68 -15.15 1.14 2.18
CA ASP A 68 -15.79 1.39 3.48
C ASP A 68 -15.78 0.15 4.37
N GLY A 69 -15.82 -1.04 3.78
CA GLY A 69 -15.83 -2.30 4.52
C GLY A 69 -14.47 -2.64 5.11
N ILE A 70 -13.41 -2.53 4.31
CA ILE A 70 -12.04 -2.88 4.72
C ILE A 70 -11.31 -1.68 5.32
N GLY A 71 -11.32 -0.55 4.60
CA GLY A 71 -10.66 0.69 5.03
C GLY A 71 -11.43 1.40 6.14
N GLY A 72 -12.75 1.24 6.16
CA GLY A 72 -13.63 1.97 7.05
C GLY A 72 -14.03 3.33 6.49
N SER A 73 -15.11 3.90 7.03
CA SER A 73 -15.58 5.23 6.68
C SER A 73 -16.05 6.02 7.90
N LYS A 74 -15.89 7.35 7.83
CA LYS A 74 -16.36 8.26 8.87
C LYS A 74 -17.86 8.42 8.76
N ALA A 75 -18.59 7.94 9.75
CA ALA A 75 -20.04 8.08 9.84
C ALA A 75 -20.48 9.40 10.50
N GLY A 76 -19.61 10.01 11.30
CA GLY A 76 -19.95 11.24 12.01
C GLY A 76 -18.86 11.66 13.00
N GLN A 77 -19.23 12.53 13.93
CA GLN A 77 -18.34 13.02 14.98
C GLN A 77 -19.13 13.18 16.29
N VAL A 78 -18.55 12.72 17.39
CA VAL A 78 -19.03 12.98 18.76
C VAL A 78 -18.27 14.18 19.32
N ILE A 79 -18.99 15.08 19.98
CA ILE A 79 -18.41 16.24 20.67
C ILE A 79 -18.56 16.00 22.17
N ASN A 80 -17.44 16.06 22.89
CA ASN A 80 -17.40 15.97 24.35
C ASN A 80 -16.69 17.21 24.92
N GLY A 81 -17.46 18.21 25.35
CA GLY A 81 -16.91 19.51 25.72
C GLY A 81 -16.16 20.16 24.54
N ASN A 82 -14.84 20.33 24.69
CA ASN A 82 -13.97 20.89 23.65
C ASN A 82 -13.32 19.81 22.76
N GLU A 83 -13.56 18.53 23.03
CA GLU A 83 -12.99 17.41 22.30
C GLU A 83 -13.92 16.95 21.17
N ARG A 84 -13.32 16.49 20.06
CA ARG A 84 -14.02 16.03 18.87
C ARG A 84 -13.46 14.67 18.45
N TYR A 85 -14.32 13.65 18.42
CA TYR A 85 -13.95 12.28 18.08
C TYR A 85 -14.71 11.81 16.86
N ASP A 86 -14.03 11.28 15.87
CA ASP A 86 -14.67 10.73 14.68
C ASP A 86 -15.30 9.36 14.98
N ILE A 87 -16.55 9.18 14.54
CA ILE A 87 -17.22 7.88 14.55
C ILE A 87 -16.80 7.17 13.26
N TYR A 88 -16.06 6.08 13.39
CA TYR A 88 -15.54 5.31 12.26
C TYR A 88 -16.22 3.94 12.20
N VAL A 89 -16.72 3.57 11.02
CA VAL A 89 -17.43 2.30 10.79
C VAL A 89 -16.63 1.47 9.79
N ARG A 90 -16.50 0.18 10.06
CA ARG A 90 -15.90 -0.81 9.15
C ARG A 90 -16.57 -2.16 9.35
N LEU A 91 -16.43 -3.07 8.40
CA LEU A 91 -16.90 -4.44 8.57
C LEU A 91 -16.04 -5.16 9.64
N ALA A 92 -16.69 -6.03 10.40
CA ALA A 92 -16.00 -6.91 11.33
C ALA A 92 -15.14 -7.93 10.54
N PRO A 93 -13.96 -8.32 11.07
CA PRO A 93 -13.07 -9.26 10.41
C PRO A 93 -13.64 -10.68 10.31
#